data_AF-A0A1T4NFA3-F1
#
_entry.id   AF-A0A1T4NFA3-F1
#
_cell.length_a   1.000
_cell.length_b   1.000
_cell.length_c   1.000
_cell.angle_alpha   90.00
_cell.angle_beta   90.00
_cell.angle_gamma   90.00
#
_symmetry.space_group_name_H-M   'P 1'
#
loop_
_entity.id
_entity.type
_entity.pdbx_description
1 polymer ?
#
loop_
_entity_poly.entity_id
_entity_poly.type
_entity_poly.pdbx_seq_one_letter_code
_entity_poly.pdbx_strand_id
1 'polypeptide(L)'
;MKKIGIGLCLLLAMSTASFAGIIKDHGKKYLTAIKTYDKGDHIRFKGVFPKVSFRVRKKDIIKSMLRIGTTTTIGHIERNGIIQGDRNLIITLKRQNDGLWIKAPKVSMFVTEKELDKVRR
;
A
#
# COMPACT_ATOMS: atom_id res chain seq x y z
N MET A 1 28.36 30.90 -39.31
CA MET A 1 28.10 29.45 -39.36
C MET A 1 27.32 29.05 -38.11
N LYS A 2 26.15 28.43 -38.28
CA LYS A 2 25.28 27.88 -37.21
C LYS A 2 26.04 26.88 -36.34
N LYS A 3 25.78 26.87 -35.03
CA LYS A 3 25.39 25.66 -34.28
C LYS A 3 24.66 26.06 -33.00
N ILE A 4 23.38 25.67 -32.98
CA ILE A 4 22.46 25.70 -31.85
C ILE A 4 22.86 24.58 -30.90
N GLY A 5 22.85 24.86 -29.60
CA GLY A 5 23.07 23.87 -28.54
C GLY A 5 22.21 24.18 -27.33
N ILE A 6 20.89 24.11 -27.50
CA ILE A 6 19.93 24.07 -26.40
C ILE A 6 20.18 22.77 -25.64
N GLY A 7 20.94 22.85 -24.55
CA GLY A 7 21.16 21.77 -23.59
C GLY A 7 20.23 21.95 -22.40
N LEU A 8 18.94 21.75 -22.64
CA LEU A 8 17.93 21.55 -21.61
C LEU A 8 18.33 20.36 -20.74
N CYS A 9 18.88 20.62 -19.56
CA CYS A 9 18.87 19.66 -18.45
C CYS A 9 18.33 20.36 -17.20
N LEU A 10 17.05 20.76 -17.30
CA LEU A 10 16.14 20.68 -16.16
C LEU A 10 16.10 19.21 -15.70
N LEU A 11 17.08 18.78 -14.92
CA LEU A 11 16.86 17.69 -13.97
C LEU A 11 16.14 18.32 -12.77
N LEU A 12 14.85 18.55 -13.01
CA LEU A 12 13.83 18.75 -12.01
C LEU A 12 14.09 17.80 -10.85
N ALA A 13 14.14 18.38 -9.66
CA ALA A 13 14.08 17.69 -8.39
C ALA A 13 13.03 16.56 -8.44
N MET A 14 13.47 15.31 -8.58
CA MET A 14 12.68 14.18 -8.15
C MET A 14 13.15 13.81 -6.76
N SER A 15 12.66 14.58 -5.79
CA SER A 15 12.57 14.14 -4.39
C SER A 15 11.61 12.94 -4.32
N THR A 16 12.03 11.76 -4.74
CA THR A 16 11.35 10.54 -4.31
C THR A 16 11.93 10.16 -2.98
N ALA A 17 11.53 10.90 -1.94
CA ALA A 17 11.51 10.32 -0.61
C ALA A 17 10.84 8.94 -0.75
N SER A 18 11.63 7.90 -0.65
CA SER A 18 11.16 6.52 -0.65
C SER A 18 10.51 6.32 0.70
N PHE A 19 9.23 6.71 0.81
CA PHE A 19 8.40 6.42 1.96
C PHE A 19 8.23 4.90 2.03
N ALA A 20 9.13 4.25 2.76
CA ALA A 20 9.18 2.81 2.86
C ALA A 20 7.99 2.33 3.70
N GLY A 21 7.05 1.64 3.06
CA GLY A 21 6.14 0.74 3.74
C GLY A 21 6.89 -0.53 4.19
N ILE A 22 6.21 -1.36 4.97
CA ILE A 22 6.78 -2.63 5.45
C ILE A 22 5.89 -3.76 5.01
N ILE A 23 6.47 -4.83 4.48
CA ILE A 23 5.78 -6.10 4.29
C ILE A 23 6.44 -7.13 5.18
N LYS A 24 5.65 -7.86 5.97
CA LYS A 24 6.11 -9.09 6.62
C LYS A 24 5.47 -10.26 5.92
N ASP A 25 6.28 -11.15 5.34
CA ASP A 25 5.81 -12.31 4.59
C ASP A 25 6.54 -13.57 5.08
N HIS A 26 5.78 -14.56 5.56
CA HIS A 26 6.30 -15.77 6.20
C HIS A 26 7.38 -15.49 7.26
N GLY A 27 7.15 -14.50 8.12
CA GLY A 27 8.08 -14.09 9.18
C GLY A 27 9.24 -13.20 8.73
N LYS A 28 9.51 -13.08 7.42
CA LYS A 28 10.55 -12.20 6.89
C LYS A 28 10.02 -10.78 6.70
N LYS A 29 10.81 -9.78 7.09
CA LYS A 29 10.46 -8.35 6.97
C LYS A 29 11.15 -7.74 5.74
N TYR A 30 10.39 -7.01 4.94
CA TYR A 30 10.83 -6.32 3.73
C TYR A 30 10.44 -4.84 3.84
N LEU A 31 11.42 -3.96 3.68
CA LEU A 31 11.17 -2.53 3.48
C LEU A 31 10.92 -2.32 1.98
N THR A 32 9.78 -1.75 1.64
CA THR A 32 9.38 -1.58 0.25
C THR A 32 8.46 -0.39 0.09
N ALA A 33 8.48 0.23 -1.09
CA ALA A 33 7.40 1.12 -1.47
C ALA A 33 6.07 0.34 -1.51
N ILE A 34 5.01 0.99 -1.02
CA ILE A 34 3.63 0.56 -1.16
C ILE A 34 2.93 1.59 -2.04
N LYS A 35 2.12 1.10 -2.98
CA LYS A 35 1.30 1.93 -3.84
C LYS A 35 -0.17 1.67 -3.53
N THR A 36 -0.90 2.73 -3.19
CA THR A 36 -2.36 2.68 -3.04
C THR A 36 -3.07 2.95 -4.36
N TYR A 37 -4.10 2.16 -4.65
CA TYR A 37 -5.02 2.35 -5.76
C TYR A 37 -6.44 2.32 -5.24
N ASP A 38 -7.16 3.42 -5.41
CA ASP A 38 -8.59 3.51 -5.12
C ASP A 38 -9.40 3.11 -6.36
N LYS A 39 -10.28 2.11 -6.23
CA LYS A 39 -11.12 1.63 -7.33
C LYS A 39 -12.52 1.29 -6.81
N GLY A 40 -13.43 2.25 -6.92
CA GLY A 40 -14.84 2.06 -6.57
C GLY A 40 -15.02 1.84 -5.07
N ASP A 41 -15.55 0.68 -4.70
CA ASP A 41 -15.83 0.31 -3.31
C ASP A 41 -14.65 -0.39 -2.61
N HIS A 42 -13.53 -0.62 -3.32
CA HIS A 42 -12.34 -1.28 -2.80
C HIS A 42 -11.06 -0.46 -2.98
N ILE A 43 -10.16 -0.57 -2.01
CA ILE A 43 -8.81 -0.07 -2.06
C ILE A 43 -7.85 -1.23 -2.24
N ARG A 44 -6.91 -1.08 -3.17
CA ARG A 44 -5.79 -2.01 -3.34
C ARG A 44 -4.49 -1.36 -2.86
N PHE A 45 -3.84 -1.98 -1.88
CA PHE A 45 -2.48 -1.64 -1.46
C PHE A 45 -1.51 -2.64 -2.05
N LYS A 46 -0.55 -2.19 -2.87
CA LYS A 46 0.40 -3.04 -3.59
C LYS A 46 1.83 -2.78 -3.15
N GLY A 47 2.48 -3.81 -2.64
CA GLY A 47 3.92 -3.87 -2.42
C GLY A 47 4.71 -3.97 -3.72
N VAL A 48 5.82 -3.24 -3.80
CA VAL A 48 6.80 -3.43 -4.87
C VAL A 48 7.58 -4.73 -4.67
N PHE A 49 8.06 -5.00 -3.45
CA PHE A 49 8.75 -6.25 -3.11
C PHE A 49 8.52 -6.68 -1.64
N PRO A 50 8.12 -7.94 -1.37
CA PRO A 50 7.62 -8.91 -2.34
C PRO A 50 6.34 -8.39 -3.01
N LYS A 51 6.07 -8.84 -4.25
CA LYS A 51 4.89 -8.41 -5.02
C LYS A 51 3.61 -8.99 -4.42
N VAL A 52 3.16 -8.41 -3.32
CA VAL A 52 1.91 -8.76 -2.63
C VAL A 52 0.99 -7.55 -2.68
N SER A 53 -0.30 -7.78 -2.88
CA SER A 53 -1.30 -6.74 -2.70
C SER A 53 -2.50 -7.21 -1.90
N PHE A 54 -3.00 -6.31 -1.07
CA PHE A 54 -4.26 -6.47 -0.35
C PHE A 54 -5.34 -5.66 -1.07
N ARG A 55 -6.48 -6.29 -1.35
CA ARG A 55 -7.69 -5.60 -1.80
C ARG A 55 -8.71 -5.65 -0.66
N VAL A 56 -9.13 -4.49 -0.19
CA VAL A 56 -9.97 -4.34 1.01
C VAL A 56 -11.08 -3.33 0.74
N ARG A 57 -12.25 -3.49 1.34
CA ARG A 57 -13.36 -2.54 1.19
C ARG A 57 -12.97 -1.14 1.68
N LYS A 58 -13.26 -0.11 0.89
CA LYS A 58 -12.93 1.29 1.17
C LYS A 58 -13.53 1.76 2.49
N LYS A 59 -14.80 1.43 2.75
CA LYS A 59 -15.48 1.78 4.01
C LYS A 59 -14.76 1.27 5.26
N ASP A 60 -14.19 0.07 5.20
CA ASP A 60 -13.51 -0.56 6.33
C ASP A 60 -12.12 0.03 6.54
N ILE A 61 -11.43 0.40 5.45
CA ILE A 61 -10.18 1.17 5.51
C ILE A 61 -10.43 2.52 6.17
N ILE A 62 -11.40 3.31 5.69
CA ILE A 62 -11.72 4.63 6.25
C ILE A 62 -12.09 4.50 7.74
N LYS A 63 -12.96 3.53 8.09
CA LYS A 63 -13.30 3.24 9.49
C LYS A 63 -12.07 2.91 10.33
N SER A 64 -11.15 2.09 9.81
CA SER A 64 -9.92 1.72 10.51
C SER A 64 -8.92 2.88 10.65
N MET A 65 -9.00 3.88 9.78
CA MET A 65 -8.18 5.08 9.87
C MET A 65 -8.69 6.07 10.93
N LEU A 66 -10.00 6.09 11.16
CA LEU A 66 -10.66 6.98 12.14
C LEU A 66 -10.73 6.38 13.55
N ARG A 67 -10.76 5.04 13.66
CA ARG A 67 -10.91 4.35 14.94
C ARG A 67 -9.57 3.97 15.54
N ILE A 68 -9.38 4.30 16.82
CA ILE A 68 -8.29 3.74 17.63
C ILE A 68 -8.63 2.27 17.90
N GLY A 69 -7.81 1.35 17.39
CA GLY A 69 -7.94 -0.09 17.64
C GLY A 69 -7.89 -0.94 16.37
N THR A 70 -8.61 -2.07 16.43
CA THR A 70 -8.58 -3.12 15.40
C THR A 70 -9.94 -3.20 14.70
N THR A 71 -9.93 -3.23 13.37
CA THR A 71 -11.11 -3.47 12.52
C THR A 71 -10.87 -4.72 11.71
N THR A 72 -11.84 -5.64 11.68
CA THR A 72 -11.78 -6.84 10.86
C THR A 72 -12.64 -6.64 9.61
N THR A 73 -12.17 -7.14 8.48
CA THR A 73 -12.86 -7.03 7.19
C THR A 73 -12.58 -8.29 6.36
N ILE A 74 -13.37 -8.48 5.31
CA ILE A 74 -13.15 -9.50 4.30
C ILE A 74 -12.48 -8.84 3.11
N GLY A 75 -11.39 -9.43 2.64
CA GLY A 75 -10.71 -8.96 1.44
C GLY A 75 -9.86 -10.03 0.79
N HIS A 76 -9.10 -9.62 -0.23
CA HIS A 76 -8.34 -10.53 -1.08
C HIS A 76 -6.86 -10.24 -0.97
N ILE A 77 -6.05 -11.28 -1.12
CA ILE A 77 -4.60 -11.16 -1.24
C ILE A 77 -4.19 -11.68 -2.60
N GLU A 78 -3.41 -10.89 -3.31
CA GLU A 78 -2.77 -11.27 -4.56
C GLU A 78 -1.26 -11.33 -4.35
N ARG A 79 -0.61 -12.39 -4.82
CA ARG A 79 0.85 -12.52 -4.87
C ARG A 79 1.27 -12.71 -6.32
N ASN A 80 2.22 -11.90 -6.78
CA ASN A 80 2.70 -11.90 -8.18
C ASN A 80 1.57 -11.76 -9.22
N GLY A 81 0.45 -11.13 -8.87
CA GLY A 81 -0.72 -10.99 -9.75
C GLY A 81 -1.70 -12.16 -9.71
N ILE A 82 -1.44 -13.19 -8.90
CA ILE A 82 -2.32 -14.34 -8.71
C ILE A 82 -3.05 -14.18 -7.37
N ILE A 83 -4.37 -14.32 -7.37
CA ILE A 83 -5.16 -14.35 -6.13
C ILE A 83 -4.76 -15.60 -5.35
N GLN A 84 -4.26 -15.42 -4.12
CA GLN A 84 -3.87 -16.55 -3.27
C GLN A 84 -5.07 -17.08 -2.50
N GLY A 85 -5.44 -18.33 -2.78
CA GLY A 85 -6.44 -19.08 -2.03
C GLY A 85 -7.84 -18.53 -2.20
N ASP A 86 -8.61 -18.58 -1.10
CA ASP A 86 -10.02 -18.27 -1.11
C ASP A 86 -10.29 -16.77 -1.33
N ARG A 87 -11.33 -16.45 -2.09
CA ARG A 87 -11.68 -15.07 -2.46
C ARG A 87 -12.26 -14.28 -1.29
N ASN A 88 -12.18 -14.73 -0.04
CA ASN A 88 -12.75 -14.05 1.11
C ASN A 88 -11.92 -14.31 2.37
N LEU A 89 -10.73 -13.72 2.43
CA LEU A 89 -9.86 -13.86 3.59
C LEU A 89 -10.22 -12.83 4.65
N ILE A 90 -10.23 -13.27 5.91
CA ILE A 90 -10.35 -12.38 7.07
C ILE A 90 -9.05 -11.57 7.19
N ILE A 91 -9.16 -10.25 7.06
CA ILE A 91 -8.08 -9.30 7.16
C ILE A 91 -8.29 -8.42 8.40
N THR A 92 -7.23 -8.23 9.16
CA THR A 92 -7.21 -7.37 10.32
C THR A 92 -6.52 -6.05 9.99
N LEU A 93 -7.26 -4.95 10.13
CA LEU A 93 -6.80 -3.58 9.99
C LEU A 93 -6.51 -3.01 11.37
N LYS A 94 -5.27 -2.62 11.65
CA LYS A 94 -4.88 -2.04 12.94
C LYS A 94 -4.20 -0.70 12.72
N ARG A 95 -4.83 0.37 13.20
CA ARG A 95 -4.21 1.70 13.23
C ARG A 95 -2.99 1.66 14.15
N GLN A 96 -1.85 2.16 13.69
CA GLN A 96 -0.65 2.27 14.52
C GLN A 96 0.19 3.47 14.06
N ASN A 97 0.39 4.42 14.97
CA ASN A 97 1.12 5.66 14.72
C ASN A 97 0.63 6.32 13.42
N ASP A 98 1.56 6.65 12.52
CA ASP A 98 1.33 7.31 11.24
C ASP A 98 1.03 6.30 10.12
N GLY A 99 0.18 5.30 10.39
CA GLY A 99 -0.13 4.30 9.39
C GLY A 99 -1.16 3.25 9.79
N LEU A 100 -1.26 2.24 8.95
CA LEU A 100 -2.23 1.16 9.06
C LEU A 100 -1.55 -0.17 8.78
N TRP A 101 -1.61 -1.08 9.74
CA TRP A 101 -1.28 -2.48 9.50
C TRP A 101 -2.48 -3.20 8.91
N ILE A 102 -2.27 -3.83 7.76
CA ILE A 102 -3.17 -4.76 7.09
C ILE A 102 -2.59 -6.14 7.32
N LYS A 103 -3.28 -7.00 8.06
CA LYS A 103 -2.74 -8.30 8.49
C LYS A 103 -3.62 -9.44 8.03
N ALA A 104 -2.95 -10.50 7.61
CA ALA A 104 -3.49 -11.80 7.31
C ALA A 104 -2.57 -12.88 7.94
N PRO A 105 -2.97 -14.16 7.98
CA PRO A 105 -2.27 -15.17 8.77
C PRO A 105 -0.77 -15.30 8.49
N LYS A 106 -0.35 -15.22 7.21
CA LYS A 106 1.05 -15.41 6.79
C LYS A 106 1.71 -14.16 6.24
N VAL A 107 0.94 -13.08 6.05
CA VAL A 107 1.43 -11.85 5.44
C VAL A 107 0.78 -10.62 6.05
N SER A 108 1.56 -9.57 6.26
CA SER A 108 1.07 -8.27 6.69
C SER A 108 1.78 -7.14 5.96
N MET A 109 1.10 -6.01 5.86
CA MET A 109 1.57 -4.83 5.17
C MET A 109 1.30 -3.60 6.05
N PHE A 110 2.33 -2.82 6.33
CA PHE A 110 2.21 -1.52 6.98
C PHE A 110 2.18 -0.43 5.92
N VAL A 111 1.03 0.20 5.79
CA VAL A 111 0.80 1.33 4.89
C VAL A 111 1.00 2.63 5.67
N THR A 112 1.88 3.49 5.17
CA THR A 112 2.17 4.80 5.76
C THR A 112 1.03 5.80 5.56
N GLU A 113 0.93 6.83 6.39
CA GLU A 113 -0.10 7.87 6.31
C GLU A 113 -0.17 8.52 4.93
N LYS A 114 0.98 8.81 4.32
CA LYS A 114 1.07 9.36 2.97
C LYS A 114 0.30 8.53 1.93
N GLU A 115 0.35 7.21 2.04
CA GLU A 115 -0.35 6.29 1.13
C GLU A 115 -1.82 6.12 1.51
N LEU A 116 -2.18 6.35 2.77
CA LEU A 116 -3.56 6.33 3.27
C LEU A 116 -4.32 7.63 2.92
N ASP A 117 -3.64 8.78 2.87
CA ASP A 117 -4.26 10.06 2.49
C ASP A 117 -4.82 10.07 1.06
N LYS A 118 -4.30 9.20 0.20
CA LYS A 118 -4.84 8.98 -1.16
C LYS A 118 -6.24 8.35 -1.17
N VAL A 119 -6.66 7.74 -0.06
CA VAL A 119 -7.96 7.09 0.12
C VAL A 119 -8.98 8.02 0.79
N ARG A 120 -8.50 8.99 1.57
CA ARG A 120 -9.36 9.96 2.28
C ARG A 120 -10.04 10.95 1.35
N ARG A 121 -9.46 11.17 0.16
CA ARG A 121 -9.92 12.15 -0.82
C ARG A 121 -11.01 11.58 -1.73
#